data_AF-A0A5E4A2G2-F1
#
_entry.id   AF-A0A5E4A2G2-F1
#
_cell.length_a   1.000
_cell.length_b   1.000
_cell.length_c   1.000
_cell.angle_alpha   90.00
_cell.angle_beta   90.00
_cell.angle_gamma   90.00
#
_symmetry.space_group_name_H-M   'P 1'
#
loop_
_entity.id
_entity.type
_entity.pdbx_description
1 polymer ?
#
loop_
_entity_poly.entity_id
_entity_poly.type
_entity_poly.pdbx_seq_one_letter_code
_entity_poly.pdbx_strand_id
1 'polypeptide(L)'
;MGADGFVPLGTLLQLPQFHSFSTEDVQRVVNTNRKQRFTLRPGDPSTGPLIRANQGHSLKVPELELMPLETPQALPLVLVHGTFWKHWPSILLKGLSCQGRTHIHLAPGLPGDSGVISGMRPNCEVAVFINGPLALSDGISFFRSANGVILTPGNADGFLLPKYFKEALQLRPTRKPLSLAGDKGTK
;
A
#
# COMPACT_ATOMS: atom_id res chain seq x y z
N MET A 1 2.90 21.00 4.71
CA MET A 1 2.89 19.96 3.66
C MET A 1 1.89 20.38 2.61
N GLY A 2 2.27 20.37 1.34
CA GLY A 2 1.37 20.69 0.23
C GLY A 2 0.23 19.67 0.10
N ALA A 3 -0.78 20.02 -0.69
CA ALA A 3 -1.93 19.14 -0.99
C ALA A 3 -1.50 17.83 -1.68
N ASP A 4 -0.36 17.84 -2.36
CA ASP A 4 0.28 16.73 -3.07
C ASP A 4 1.27 15.91 -2.22
N GLY A 5 1.40 16.28 -0.93
CA GLY A 5 2.26 15.63 0.05
C GLY A 5 3.70 16.13 0.06
N PHE A 6 4.09 17.05 -0.84
CA PHE A 6 5.46 17.56 -0.89
C PHE A 6 5.74 18.57 0.23
N VAL A 7 6.99 18.56 0.69
CA VAL A 7 7.56 19.56 1.59
C VAL A 7 8.93 20.03 1.06
N PRO A 8 9.33 21.28 1.32
CA PRO A 8 10.69 21.71 1.03
C PRO A 8 11.71 20.89 1.81
N LEU A 9 12.70 20.34 1.10
CA LEU A 9 13.75 19.53 1.69
C LEU A 9 14.56 20.34 2.71
N GLY A 10 14.82 21.62 2.41
CA GLY A 10 15.50 22.52 3.34
C GLY A 10 14.78 22.60 4.68
N THR A 11 13.44 22.76 4.67
CA THR A 11 12.64 22.79 5.90
C THR A 11 12.69 21.46 6.66
N LEU A 12 12.70 20.32 5.97
CA LEU A 12 12.83 19.01 6.60
C LEU A 12 14.17 18.86 7.34
N LEU A 13 15.27 19.29 6.71
CA LEU A 13 16.62 19.17 7.28
C LEU A 13 16.86 20.10 8.49
N GLN A 14 16.05 21.15 8.66
CA GLN A 14 16.09 22.00 9.86
C GLN A 14 15.44 21.36 11.09
N LEU A 15 14.73 20.25 10.96
CA LEU A 15 14.13 19.58 12.12
C LEU A 15 15.21 18.93 13.00
N PRO A 16 15.05 18.92 14.34
CA PRO A 16 16.04 18.34 15.26
C PRO A 16 16.42 16.90 14.94
N GLN A 17 15.48 16.11 14.41
CA GLN A 17 15.73 14.71 14.03
C GLN A 17 16.58 14.53 12.75
N PHE A 18 16.76 15.59 11.95
CA PHE A 18 17.46 15.55 10.67
C PHE A 18 18.69 16.47 10.59
N HIS A 19 19.01 17.20 11.67
CA HIS A 19 20.08 18.20 11.70
C HIS A 19 21.48 17.67 11.33
N SER A 20 21.71 16.36 11.46
CA SER A 20 22.98 15.70 11.15
C SER A 20 23.11 15.20 9.70
N PHE A 21 22.11 15.42 8.85
CA PHE A 21 22.09 14.90 7.48
C PHE A 21 22.10 16.01 6.45
N SER A 22 22.75 15.76 5.32
CA SER A 22 22.80 16.71 4.20
C SER A 22 21.75 16.41 3.12
N THR A 23 21.61 17.33 2.17
CA THR A 23 20.80 17.11 0.96
C THR A 23 21.29 15.88 0.17
N GLU A 24 22.61 15.70 0.08
CA GLU A 24 23.23 14.57 -0.60
C GLU A 24 22.91 13.24 0.10
N ASP A 25 22.84 13.23 1.43
CA ASP A 25 22.40 12.05 2.18
C ASP A 25 20.96 11.67 1.84
N VAL A 26 20.07 12.66 1.78
CA VAL A 26 18.67 12.42 1.41
C VAL A 26 18.57 11.95 -0.04
N GLN A 27 19.29 12.58 -0.97
CA GLN A 27 19.32 12.15 -2.37
C GLN A 27 19.82 10.71 -2.50
N ARG A 28 20.86 10.34 -1.75
CA ARG A 28 21.38 8.97 -1.69
C ARG A 28 20.32 8.00 -1.16
N VAL A 29 19.58 8.36 -0.12
CA VAL A 29 18.47 7.54 0.39
C VAL A 29 17.39 7.37 -0.66
N VAL A 30 16.96 8.43 -1.33
CA VAL A 30 15.94 8.36 -2.39
C VAL A 30 16.40 7.44 -3.53
N ASN A 31 17.65 7.59 -3.99
CA ASN A 31 18.20 6.82 -5.10
C ASN A 31 18.43 5.34 -4.76
N THR A 32 18.82 5.03 -3.53
CA THR A 32 19.18 3.66 -3.12
C THR A 32 18.06 2.92 -2.38
N ASN A 33 16.93 3.58 -2.11
CA ASN A 33 15.80 2.94 -1.45
C ASN A 33 15.18 1.90 -2.39
N ARG A 34 15.45 0.62 -2.13
CA ARG A 34 14.91 -0.50 -2.94
C ARG A 34 13.39 -0.41 -3.15
N LYS A 35 12.63 0.09 -2.17
CA LYS A 35 11.17 0.17 -2.21
C LYS A 35 10.62 1.44 -2.89
N GLN A 36 11.51 2.33 -3.34
CA GLN A 36 11.15 3.61 -3.97
C GLN A 36 10.11 4.36 -3.15
N ARG A 37 10.37 4.50 -1.84
CA ARG A 37 9.40 5.04 -0.86
C ARG A 37 9.17 6.54 -1.00
N PHE A 38 10.10 7.25 -1.61
CA PHE A 38 10.13 8.70 -1.63
C PHE A 38 10.30 9.17 -3.06
N THR A 39 9.73 10.33 -3.36
CA THR A 39 10.03 11.09 -4.58
C THR A 39 10.66 12.40 -4.17
N LEU A 40 11.78 12.72 -4.81
CA LEU A 40 12.42 14.02 -4.76
C LEU A 40 12.28 14.68 -6.13
N ARG A 41 11.83 15.93 -6.16
CA ARG A 41 11.70 16.71 -7.39
C ARG A 41 12.36 18.09 -7.23
N PRO A 42 12.77 18.74 -8.33
CA PRO A 42 13.13 20.15 -8.30
C PRO A 42 11.95 20.99 -7.79
N GLY A 43 12.22 21.99 -6.96
CA GLY A 43 11.26 23.07 -6.65
C GLY A 43 11.70 24.38 -7.32
N ASP A 44 11.03 25.47 -6.99
CA ASP A 44 11.45 26.78 -7.45
C ASP A 44 12.73 27.26 -6.72
N PRO A 45 13.44 28.27 -7.26
CA PRO A 45 14.69 28.74 -6.67
C PRO A 45 14.57 29.22 -5.21
N SER A 46 13.37 29.63 -4.77
CA SER A 46 13.16 30.12 -3.40
C SER A 46 12.90 28.99 -2.41
N THR A 47 12.28 27.89 -2.83
CA THR A 47 11.99 26.73 -1.97
C THR A 47 13.08 25.67 -1.99
N GLY A 48 13.83 25.57 -3.09
CA GLY A 48 14.74 24.46 -3.34
C GLY A 48 14.01 23.12 -3.57
N PRO A 49 14.72 21.98 -3.54
CA PRO A 49 14.14 20.66 -3.81
C PRO A 49 12.98 20.30 -2.88
N LEU A 50 12.01 19.57 -3.42
CA LEU A 50 10.83 19.10 -2.70
C LEU A 50 10.86 17.58 -2.54
N ILE A 51 10.49 17.08 -1.36
CA ILE A 51 10.40 15.64 -1.07
C ILE A 51 9.00 15.24 -0.58
N ARG A 52 8.55 14.04 -0.93
CA ARG A 52 7.38 13.40 -0.32
C ARG A 52 7.54 11.90 -0.17
N ALA A 53 6.65 11.28 0.61
CA ALA A 53 6.43 9.83 0.56
C ALA A 53 5.49 9.46 -0.61
N ASN A 54 5.72 8.31 -1.25
CA ASN A 54 4.92 7.84 -2.39
C ASN A 54 3.62 7.14 -1.98
N GLN A 55 3.56 6.60 -0.76
CA GLN A 55 2.40 5.94 -0.19
C GLN A 55 2.53 5.85 1.34
N GLY A 56 1.46 5.41 2.01
CA GLY A 56 1.50 5.06 3.43
C GLY A 56 1.12 6.21 4.35
N HIS A 57 0.53 7.27 3.81
CA HIS A 57 0.04 8.41 4.57
C HIS A 57 -1.12 8.00 5.49
N SER A 58 -1.02 8.41 6.76
CA SER A 58 -2.12 8.43 7.72
C SER A 58 -2.94 9.73 7.66
N LEU A 59 -2.33 10.81 7.16
CA LEU A 59 -3.00 12.07 6.86
C LEU A 59 -3.60 12.04 5.44
N LYS A 60 -4.70 12.75 5.24
CA LYS A 60 -5.28 12.93 3.90
C LYS A 60 -4.36 13.80 3.06
N VAL A 61 -3.97 13.28 1.89
CA VAL A 61 -3.18 13.98 0.88
C VAL A 61 -4.02 13.98 -0.40
N PRO A 62 -4.84 15.02 -0.64
CA PRO A 62 -5.87 15.00 -1.68
C PRO A 62 -5.30 14.94 -3.10
N GLU A 63 -4.11 15.52 -3.34
CA GLU A 63 -3.47 15.55 -4.66
C GLU A 63 -2.29 14.56 -4.73
N LEU A 64 -2.37 13.46 -3.98
CA LEU A 64 -1.39 12.39 -4.12
C LEU A 64 -1.48 11.82 -5.54
N GLU A 65 -0.35 11.77 -6.26
CA GLU A 65 -0.31 11.21 -7.61
C GLU A 65 -0.62 9.72 -7.58
N LEU A 66 -1.89 9.41 -7.84
CA LEU A 66 -2.46 8.08 -7.89
C LEU A 66 -3.10 7.89 -9.26
N MET A 67 -2.62 6.92 -10.02
CA MET A 67 -3.18 6.59 -11.33
C MET A 67 -4.42 5.70 -11.13
N PRO A 68 -5.63 6.13 -11.54
CA PRO A 68 -6.83 5.29 -11.45
C PRO A 68 -6.72 4.03 -12.31
N LEU A 69 -7.26 2.91 -11.80
CA LEU A 69 -7.34 1.63 -12.50
C LEU A 69 -8.82 1.30 -12.73
N GLU A 70 -9.40 1.89 -13.78
CA GLU A 70 -10.86 1.96 -13.95
C GLU A 70 -11.46 0.72 -14.61
N THR A 71 -10.64 -0.11 -15.25
CA THR A 71 -11.10 -1.30 -15.97
C THR A 71 -10.44 -2.58 -15.42
N PRO A 72 -11.11 -3.74 -15.54
CA PRO A 72 -10.50 -5.02 -15.19
C PRO A 72 -9.16 -5.29 -15.89
N GLN A 73 -8.99 -4.78 -17.12
CA GLN A 73 -7.76 -4.94 -17.90
C GLN A 73 -6.62 -4.04 -17.40
N ALA A 74 -6.93 -2.92 -16.75
CA ALA A 74 -5.94 -2.05 -16.11
C ALA A 74 -5.43 -2.62 -14.76
N LEU A 75 -6.19 -3.52 -14.13
CA LEU A 75 -5.77 -4.17 -12.90
C LEU A 75 -4.61 -5.15 -13.16
N PRO A 76 -3.65 -5.25 -12.24
CA PRO A 76 -2.71 -6.37 -12.24
C PRO A 76 -3.44 -7.73 -12.14
N LEU A 77 -2.86 -8.76 -12.77
CA LEU A 77 -3.38 -10.13 -12.73
C LEU A 77 -3.50 -10.68 -11.30
N VAL A 78 -2.62 -10.23 -10.41
CA VAL A 78 -2.62 -10.59 -8.99
C VAL A 78 -2.82 -9.33 -8.16
N LEU A 79 -3.77 -9.38 -7.24
CA LEU A 79 -3.96 -8.37 -6.20
C LEU A 79 -3.93 -9.10 -4.88
N VAL A 80 -2.92 -8.85 -4.05
CA VAL A 80 -2.72 -9.60 -2.81
C VAL A 80 -2.38 -8.70 -1.64
N HIS A 81 -2.99 -8.99 -0.50
CA HIS A 81 -2.69 -8.35 0.77
C HIS A 81 -1.92 -9.33 1.67
N GLY A 82 -0.73 -8.92 2.12
CA GLY A 82 0.05 -9.66 3.10
C GLY A 82 -0.25 -9.21 4.52
N THR A 83 -0.60 -10.14 5.40
CA THR A 83 -0.91 -9.88 6.80
C THR A 83 -0.25 -10.90 7.74
N PHE A 84 -0.37 -10.67 9.04
CA PHE A 84 0.07 -11.60 10.08
C PHE A 84 -1.09 -12.49 10.53
N TRP A 85 -0.78 -13.71 10.99
CA TRP A 85 -1.77 -14.71 11.39
C TRP A 85 -2.77 -14.18 12.42
N LYS A 86 -2.28 -13.44 13.41
CA LYS A 86 -3.12 -12.81 14.46
C LYS A 86 -4.24 -11.92 13.93
N HIS A 87 -4.11 -11.38 12.72
CA HIS A 87 -5.12 -10.51 12.10
C HIS A 87 -6.08 -11.29 11.20
N TRP A 88 -5.73 -12.51 10.79
CA TRP A 88 -6.51 -13.30 9.84
C TRP A 88 -7.96 -13.54 10.32
N PRO A 89 -8.25 -13.94 11.57
CA PRO A 89 -9.63 -14.15 12.01
C PRO A 89 -10.52 -12.91 11.84
N SER A 90 -10.00 -11.72 12.18
CA SER A 90 -10.74 -10.47 12.00
C SER A 90 -10.91 -10.10 10.53
N ILE A 91 -9.89 -10.35 9.70
CA ILE A 91 -9.94 -10.06 8.26
C ILE A 91 -10.94 -10.97 7.56
N LEU A 92 -10.96 -12.26 7.92
CA LEU A 92 -11.91 -13.23 7.41
C LEU A 92 -13.36 -12.85 7.76
N LEU A 93 -13.60 -12.34 8.97
CA LEU A 93 -14.93 -11.94 9.42
C LEU A 93 -15.38 -10.59 8.86
N LYS A 94 -14.51 -9.57 8.88
CA LYS A 94 -14.89 -8.17 8.64
C LYS A 94 -14.40 -7.61 7.31
N GLY A 95 -13.43 -8.26 6.67
CA GLY A 95 -12.73 -7.74 5.52
C GLY A 95 -11.42 -7.04 5.86
N LEU A 96 -10.72 -6.57 4.83
CA LEU A 96 -9.56 -5.70 4.98
C LEU A 96 -10.03 -4.27 5.23
N SER A 97 -9.29 -3.50 6.02
CA SER A 97 -9.57 -2.08 6.23
C SER A 97 -8.32 -1.24 6.07
N CYS A 98 -8.50 0.07 5.88
CA CYS A 98 -7.39 1.01 5.80
C CYS A 98 -6.61 1.12 7.12
N GLN A 99 -7.20 0.68 8.24
CA GLN A 99 -6.67 0.85 9.60
C GLN A 99 -6.31 2.33 9.85
N GLY A 100 -5.10 2.63 10.34
CA GLY A 100 -4.64 4.01 10.54
C GLY A 100 -4.14 4.71 9.27
N ARG A 101 -4.41 4.17 8.08
CA ARG A 101 -3.97 4.73 6.78
C ARG A 101 -5.17 5.25 5.99
N THR A 102 -4.89 5.94 4.90
CA THR A 102 -5.90 6.40 3.95
C THR A 102 -6.41 5.32 2.99
N HIS A 103 -5.63 4.26 2.78
CA HIS A 103 -5.93 3.21 1.79
C HIS A 103 -5.52 1.82 2.29
N ILE A 104 -6.23 0.79 1.84
CA ILE A 104 -5.79 -0.61 1.87
C ILE A 104 -4.68 -0.76 0.83
N HIS A 105 -3.57 -1.37 1.23
CA HIS A 105 -2.41 -1.57 0.36
C HIS A 105 -2.40 -3.02 -0.15
N LEU A 106 -2.29 -3.17 -1.45
CA LEU A 106 -2.21 -4.44 -2.16
C LEU A 106 -0.91 -4.47 -2.98
N ALA A 107 -0.34 -5.66 -3.13
CA ALA A 107 0.79 -5.91 -4.02
C ALA A 107 0.30 -6.56 -5.32
N PRO A 108 0.98 -6.29 -6.45
CA PRO A 108 0.68 -6.92 -7.73
C PRO A 108 1.20 -8.37 -7.86
N GLY A 109 1.59 -9.00 -6.75
CA GLY A 109 2.15 -10.37 -6.67
C GLY A 109 2.69 -10.68 -5.27
N LEU A 110 3.21 -11.88 -5.06
CA LEU A 110 3.73 -12.33 -3.77
C LEU A 110 5.17 -11.83 -3.52
N PRO A 111 5.62 -11.80 -2.24
CA PRO A 111 7.01 -11.49 -1.94
C PRO A 111 7.96 -12.49 -2.61
N GLY A 112 8.85 -12.00 -3.46
CA GLY A 112 9.82 -12.81 -4.21
C GLY A 112 9.49 -12.99 -5.69
N ASP A 113 8.27 -12.67 -6.12
CA ASP A 113 7.91 -12.66 -7.54
C ASP A 113 8.66 -11.54 -8.27
N SER A 114 9.02 -11.78 -9.54
CA SER A 114 9.71 -10.80 -10.37
C SER A 114 8.86 -9.52 -10.51
N GLY A 115 9.45 -8.36 -10.20
CA GLY A 115 8.77 -7.08 -10.28
C GLY A 115 7.94 -6.68 -9.04
N VAL A 116 7.81 -7.53 -8.03
CA VAL A 116 7.12 -7.19 -6.76
C VAL A 116 8.13 -6.62 -5.76
N ILE A 117 8.30 -5.31 -5.81
CA ILE A 117 9.29 -4.59 -4.98
C ILE A 117 8.65 -4.10 -3.66
N SER A 118 7.37 -3.72 -3.71
CA SER A 118 6.65 -3.03 -2.64
C SER A 118 5.22 -3.58 -2.50
N GLY A 119 4.57 -3.30 -1.36
CA GLY A 119 3.17 -3.67 -1.11
C GLY A 119 2.98 -4.82 -0.11
N MET A 120 3.97 -5.67 0.13
CA MET A 120 3.93 -6.72 1.16
C MET A 120 5.19 -6.76 2.03
N ARG A 121 5.02 -7.21 3.28
CA ARG A 121 6.15 -7.44 4.19
C ARG A 121 6.72 -8.84 3.92
N PRO A 122 8.07 -9.01 3.86
CA PRO A 122 8.67 -10.33 3.61
C PRO A 122 8.34 -11.39 4.67
N ASN A 123 7.92 -10.96 5.87
CA ASN A 123 7.58 -11.84 6.98
C ASN A 123 6.06 -11.99 7.21
N CYS A 124 5.21 -11.61 6.25
CA CYS A 124 3.79 -11.91 6.35
C CYS A 124 3.55 -13.42 6.43
N GLU A 125 2.53 -13.81 7.17
CA GLU A 125 2.17 -15.21 7.42
C GLU A 125 0.94 -15.63 6.63
N VAL A 126 0.15 -14.66 6.17
CA VAL A 126 -1.07 -14.90 5.38
C VAL A 126 -1.08 -13.96 4.17
N ALA A 127 -1.43 -14.49 3.01
CA ALA A 127 -1.71 -13.75 1.79
C ALA A 127 -3.21 -13.88 1.46
N VAL A 128 -3.88 -12.75 1.28
CA VAL A 128 -5.31 -12.67 0.89
C VAL A 128 -5.38 -12.14 -0.53
N PHE A 129 -5.86 -12.96 -1.46
CA PHE A 129 -5.98 -12.62 -2.88
C PHE A 129 -7.34 -11.99 -3.14
N ILE A 130 -7.34 -10.90 -3.90
CA ILE A 130 -8.52 -10.08 -4.14
C ILE A 130 -9.06 -10.31 -5.55
N ASN A 131 -10.36 -10.54 -5.65
CA ASN A 131 -11.10 -10.47 -6.90
C ASN A 131 -11.35 -9.00 -7.25
N GLY A 132 -10.33 -8.36 -7.83
CA GLY A 132 -10.38 -6.97 -8.26
C GLY A 132 -11.49 -6.66 -9.28
N PRO A 133 -11.71 -7.49 -10.32
CA PRO A 133 -12.80 -7.27 -11.27
C PRO A 133 -14.19 -7.21 -10.62
N LEU A 134 -14.47 -8.11 -9.66
CA LEU A 134 -15.73 -8.08 -8.90
C LEU A 134 -15.84 -6.83 -8.01
N ALA A 135 -14.74 -6.45 -7.36
CA ALA A 135 -14.73 -5.24 -6.53
C ALA A 135 -14.96 -3.98 -7.38
N LEU A 136 -14.33 -3.87 -8.55
CA LEU A 136 -14.55 -2.79 -9.51
C LEU A 136 -15.99 -2.73 -10.00
N SER A 137 -16.60 -3.88 -10.37
CA SER A 137 -18.00 -3.90 -10.82
C SER A 137 -18.97 -3.46 -9.73
N ASP A 138 -18.62 -3.69 -8.47
CA ASP A 138 -19.38 -3.25 -7.29
C ASP A 138 -19.04 -1.81 -6.86
N GLY A 139 -18.25 -1.07 -7.65
CA GLY A 139 -17.93 0.35 -7.45
C GLY A 139 -16.74 0.63 -6.53
N ILE A 140 -15.96 -0.37 -6.14
CA ILE A 140 -14.73 -0.17 -5.36
C ILE A 140 -13.61 0.34 -6.28
N SER A 141 -13.10 1.54 -6.00
CA SER A 141 -12.01 2.13 -6.79
C SER A 141 -10.65 1.51 -6.46
N PHE A 142 -9.78 1.45 -7.46
CA PHE A 142 -8.38 1.05 -7.33
C PHE A 142 -7.47 2.08 -7.98
N PHE A 143 -6.28 2.23 -7.41
CA PHE A 143 -5.27 3.16 -7.87
C PHE A 143 -3.89 2.50 -7.85
N ARG A 144 -2.99 2.96 -8.71
CA ARG A 144 -1.57 2.63 -8.68
C ARG A 144 -0.76 3.84 -8.23
N SER A 145 0.07 3.67 -7.20
CA SER A 145 1.03 4.69 -6.77
C SER A 145 2.24 4.76 -7.71
N ALA A 146 3.02 5.84 -7.59
CA ALA A 146 4.27 6.03 -8.33
C ALA A 146 5.28 4.86 -8.19
N ASN A 147 5.23 4.11 -7.09
CA ASN A 147 6.09 2.94 -6.85
C ASN A 147 5.40 1.58 -7.07
N GLY A 148 4.30 1.56 -7.83
CA GLY A 148 3.63 0.34 -8.29
C GLY A 148 2.77 -0.38 -7.26
N VAL A 149 2.59 0.19 -6.06
CA VAL A 149 1.68 -0.35 -5.04
C VAL A 149 0.24 -0.08 -5.49
N ILE A 150 -0.62 -1.08 -5.33
CA ILE A 150 -2.04 -0.93 -5.64
C ILE A 150 -2.76 -0.52 -4.36
N LEU A 151 -3.60 0.50 -4.47
CA LEU A 151 -4.29 1.13 -3.35
C LEU A 151 -5.79 1.11 -3.62
N THR A 152 -6.57 0.84 -2.58
CA THR A 152 -8.02 1.00 -2.63
C THR A 152 -8.50 1.64 -1.33
N PRO A 153 -9.43 2.61 -1.38
CA PRO A 153 -10.06 3.15 -0.18
C PRO A 153 -10.99 2.11 0.47
N GLY A 154 -11.37 1.04 -0.24
CA GLY A 154 -12.47 0.16 0.16
C GLY A 154 -13.82 0.80 -0.15
N ASN A 155 -14.87 0.31 0.52
CA ASN A 155 -16.21 0.88 0.45
C ASN A 155 -16.31 2.21 1.22
N ALA A 156 -17.52 2.74 1.38
CA ALA A 156 -17.77 3.98 2.12
C ALA A 156 -17.24 3.96 3.58
N ASP A 157 -17.16 2.77 4.19
CA ASP A 157 -16.67 2.58 5.56
C ASP A 157 -15.15 2.30 5.63
N GLY A 158 -14.46 2.31 4.48
CA GLY A 158 -13.03 2.03 4.40
C GLY A 158 -12.66 0.55 4.40
N PHE A 159 -13.61 -0.33 4.04
CA PHE A 159 -13.46 -1.78 4.04
C PHE A 159 -13.51 -2.40 2.65
N LEU A 160 -12.65 -3.40 2.42
CA LEU A 160 -12.78 -4.36 1.35
C LEU A 160 -13.32 -5.67 1.93
N LEU A 161 -14.60 -5.91 1.69
CA LEU A 161 -15.37 -6.98 2.32
C LEU A 161 -14.90 -8.39 1.90
N PRO A 162 -15.11 -9.43 2.73
CA PRO A 162 -14.69 -10.80 2.43
C PRO A 162 -15.26 -11.38 1.13
N LYS A 163 -16.40 -10.88 0.65
CA LYS A 163 -16.98 -11.30 -0.65
C LYS A 163 -16.06 -11.05 -1.85
N TYR A 164 -15.07 -10.16 -1.69
CA TYR A 164 -14.06 -9.87 -2.71
C TYR A 164 -12.80 -10.73 -2.54
N PHE A 165 -12.73 -11.63 -1.56
CA PHE A 165 -11.59 -12.53 -1.41
C PHE A 165 -11.72 -13.68 -2.40
N LYS A 166 -10.73 -13.83 -3.27
CA LYS A 166 -10.66 -14.93 -4.24
C LYS A 166 -10.15 -16.21 -3.58
N GLU A 167 -9.10 -16.08 -2.77
CA GLU A 167 -8.49 -17.16 -2.00
C GLU A 167 -7.61 -16.58 -0.89
N ALA A 168 -7.25 -17.41 0.08
CA ALA A 168 -6.26 -17.05 1.10
C ALA A 168 -5.25 -18.19 1.28
N LEU A 169 -3.99 -17.83 1.48
CA LEU A 169 -2.89 -18.76 1.71
C LEU A 169 -2.22 -18.42 3.04
N GLN A 170 -2.04 -19.41 3.89
CA GLN A 170 -0.99 -19.36 4.89
C GLN A 170 0.35 -19.52 4.18
N LEU A 171 1.30 -18.64 4.45
CA LEU A 171 2.64 -18.63 3.87
C LEU A 171 3.66 -19.30 4.81
N ARG A 172 3.44 -19.22 6.13
CA ARG A 172 4.35 -19.72 7.17
C ARG A 172 3.56 -20.28 8.37
N PRO A 173 4.10 -21.27 9.11
CA PRO A 173 5.35 -21.97 8.86
C PRO A 173 5.28 -22.91 7.64
N THR A 174 4.07 -23.38 7.29
CA THR A 174 3.84 -24.25 6.13
C THR A 174 2.86 -23.57 5.20
N ARG A 175 3.16 -23.60 3.89
CA ARG A 175 2.28 -23.06 2.88
C ARG A 175 1.05 -23.96 2.73
N LYS A 176 -0.15 -23.41 2.98
CA LYS A 176 -1.41 -24.13 2.76
C LYS A 176 -2.57 -23.18 2.44
N PRO A 177 -3.57 -23.63 1.67
CA PRO A 177 -4.81 -22.89 1.52
C PRO A 177 -5.53 -22.68 2.85
N LEU A 178 -6.22 -21.55 2.98
CA LEU A 178 -7.10 -21.24 4.09
C LEU A 178 -8.54 -21.16 3.59
N SER A 179 -9.46 -21.66 4.40
CA SER A 179 -10.90 -21.55 4.11
C SER A 179 -11.33 -20.08 4.18
N LEU A 180 -12.11 -19.65 3.18
CA LEU A 180 -12.83 -18.38 3.18
C LEU A 180 -14.23 -18.51 3.79
N ALA A 181 -14.74 -19.73 3.95
CA ALA A 181 -15.88 -19.97 4.81
C ALA A 181 -15.38 -19.80 6.25
N GLY A 182 -15.82 -18.74 6.93
CA GLY A 182 -15.52 -18.55 8.34
C GLY A 182 -15.87 -19.83 9.08
N ASP A 183 -14.88 -20.44 9.75
CA ASP A 183 -15.14 -21.60 10.60
C ASP A 183 -16.23 -21.16 11.58
N LYS A 184 -17.45 -21.68 11.38
CA LYS A 184 -18.46 -21.66 12.43
C LYS A 184 -17.97 -22.67 13.46
N GLY A 185 -17.02 -22.23 14.28
CA GLY A 185 -16.51 -23.01 15.38
C GLY A 185 -17.70 -23.50 16.20
N THR A 186 -17.92 -24.81 16.15
CA THR A 186 -18.64 -25.54 17.18
C THR A 186 -18.04 -25.13 18.52
N LYS A 187 -18.84 -24.39 19.30
CA LYS A 187 -18.67 -24.31 20.75
C LYS A 187 -18.83 -25.69 21.36
#